data_AF-G4RKB8-F1
#
_entry.id   AF-G4RKB8-F1
#
_cell.length_a   1.000
_cell.length_b   1.000
_cell.length_c   1.000
_cell.angle_alpha   90.00
_cell.angle_beta   90.00
_cell.angle_gamma   90.00
#
_symmetry.space_group_name_H-M   'P 1'
#
loop_
_entity.id
_entity.type
_entity.pdbx_description
1 polymer ?
#
loop_
_entity_poly.entity_id
_entity_poly.type
_entity_poly.pdbx_seq_one_letter_code
_entity_poly.pdbx_strand_id
1 'polypeptide(L)'
;MNMTNTLNTPIEIAEREYPLKFTAYKIRENSGGAGRYPGGDGIVRSFKLLAPATLSIIASRFEIGPWGLEGGGRGKPAEVVVRRRNGEVVRVKSESIKLEEGDEVVVETPGGGGYGKT
;
A
#
# COMPACT_ATOMS: atom_id res chain seq x y z
N MET A 1 -2.34 -10.60 7.24
CA MET A 1 -1.28 -10.51 6.23
C MET A 1 -0.14 -9.65 6.76
N ASN A 2 1.09 -10.15 6.72
CA ASN A 2 2.25 -9.46 7.31
C ASN A 2 3.28 -9.11 6.22
N MET A 3 3.98 -7.99 6.40
CA MET A 3 5.10 -7.52 5.57
C MET A 3 6.09 -6.75 6.45
N THR A 4 6.83 -7.46 7.32
CA THR A 4 7.73 -6.79 8.29
C THR A 4 9.23 -6.93 7.99
N ASN A 5 9.68 -7.83 7.10
CA ASN A 5 11.12 -7.99 6.83
C ASN A 5 11.42 -8.71 5.51
N THR A 6 11.04 -8.13 4.35
CA THR A 6 11.15 -8.76 3.00
C THR A 6 10.33 -10.04 2.80
N LEU A 7 9.87 -10.65 3.88
CA LEU A 7 8.96 -11.78 3.91
C LEU A 7 7.55 -11.26 3.58
N ASN A 8 7.22 -11.38 2.30
CA ASN A 8 5.90 -11.10 1.80
C ASN A 8 5.09 -12.40 1.77
N THR A 9 3.94 -12.43 2.43
CA THR A 9 3.02 -13.58 2.34
C THR A 9 2.57 -13.76 0.87
N PRO A 10 2.83 -14.93 0.25
CA PRO A 10 2.34 -15.24 -1.09
C PRO A 10 0.82 -15.08 -1.16
N ILE A 11 0.31 -14.67 -2.33
CA ILE A 11 -1.11 -14.40 -2.48
C ILE A 11 -1.94 -15.68 -2.32
N GLU A 12 -1.43 -16.82 -2.78
CA GLU A 12 -2.08 -18.13 -2.70
C GLU A 12 -2.28 -18.56 -1.25
N ILE A 13 -1.29 -18.31 -0.40
CA ILE A 13 -1.40 -18.56 1.04
C ILE A 13 -2.42 -17.61 1.65
N ALA A 14 -2.38 -16.33 1.31
CA ALA A 14 -3.31 -15.36 1.85
C ALA A 14 -4.78 -15.62 1.46
N GLU A 15 -5.05 -16.00 0.21
CA GLU A 15 -6.39 -16.36 -0.27
C GLU A 15 -6.89 -17.68 0.33
N ARG A 16 -5.99 -18.60 0.68
CA ARG A 16 -6.34 -19.84 1.37
C ARG A 16 -6.73 -19.59 2.83
N GLU A 17 -5.98 -18.74 3.52
CA GLU A 17 -6.13 -18.53 4.97
C GLU A 17 -7.18 -17.48 5.32
N TYR A 18 -7.50 -16.56 4.41
CA TYR A 18 -8.43 -15.46 4.66
C TYR A 18 -9.52 -15.38 3.59
N PRO A 19 -10.74 -14.93 3.94
CA PRO A 19 -11.85 -14.78 3.00
C PRO A 19 -11.64 -13.52 2.15
N LEU A 20 -10.61 -13.52 1.31
CA LEU A 20 -10.27 -12.43 0.40
C LEU A 20 -9.75 -12.98 -0.92
N LYS A 21 -9.79 -12.14 -1.95
CA LYS A 21 -9.21 -12.42 -3.26
C LYS A 21 -8.41 -11.24 -3.76
N PHE A 22 -7.16 -11.45 -4.15
CA PHE A 22 -6.32 -10.42 -4.72
C PHE A 22 -6.87 -9.95 -6.08
N THR A 23 -6.92 -8.64 -6.25
CA THR A 23 -7.31 -7.98 -7.50
C THR A 23 -6.11 -7.33 -8.20
N ALA A 24 -5.07 -6.99 -7.44
CA ALA A 24 -3.80 -6.57 -8.01
C ALA A 24 -2.65 -6.86 -7.05
N TYR A 25 -1.50 -7.20 -7.64
CA TYR A 25 -0.22 -7.12 -6.98
C TYR A 25 0.83 -6.68 -8.01
N LYS A 26 1.27 -5.42 -7.91
CA LYS A 26 2.16 -4.80 -8.90
C LYS A 26 3.08 -3.76 -8.29
N ILE A 27 4.09 -3.34 -9.05
CA ILE A 27 4.92 -2.17 -8.72
C ILE A 27 4.04 -0.92 -8.77
N ARG A 28 4.24 -0.02 -7.80
CA ARG A 28 3.64 1.32 -7.78
C ARG A 28 4.53 2.26 -8.57
N GLU A 29 4.38 2.22 -9.89
CA GLU A 29 5.25 2.94 -10.82
C GLU A 29 5.37 4.43 -10.48
N ASN A 30 6.60 4.93 -10.54
CA ASN A 30 6.94 6.33 -10.31
C ASN A 30 6.51 6.82 -8.91
N SER A 31 6.61 5.96 -7.90
CA SER A 31 6.44 6.34 -6.49
C SER A 31 7.75 6.68 -5.81
N GLY A 32 8.89 6.22 -6.33
CA GLY A 32 10.21 6.64 -5.92
C GLY A 32 10.47 8.12 -6.20
N GLY A 33 11.23 8.77 -5.32
CA GLY A 33 11.68 10.14 -5.50
C GLY A 33 12.71 10.25 -6.62
N ALA A 34 12.61 11.31 -7.41
CA ALA A 34 13.56 11.60 -8.48
C ALA A 34 14.96 11.91 -7.93
N GLY A 35 15.99 11.63 -8.71
CA GLY A 35 17.37 12.02 -8.43
C GLY A 35 18.34 11.33 -9.37
N ARG A 36 19.64 11.64 -9.26
CA ARG A 36 20.69 10.93 -9.99
C ARG A 36 20.61 9.41 -9.75
N TYR A 37 20.29 9.02 -8.51
CA TYR A 37 19.88 7.67 -8.17
C TYR A 37 18.43 7.75 -7.66
N PRO A 38 17.45 7.26 -8.44
CA PRO A 38 16.04 7.34 -8.05
C PRO A 38 15.77 6.46 -6.84
N GLY A 39 14.83 6.87 -6.01
CA GLY A 39 14.29 6.02 -4.95
C GLY A 39 13.57 4.81 -5.53
N GLY A 40 13.57 3.69 -4.81
CA GLY A 40 12.82 2.51 -5.22
C GLY A 40 11.31 2.73 -5.20
N ASP A 41 10.60 2.20 -6.20
CA ASP A 41 9.15 2.20 -6.21
C ASP A 41 8.58 1.27 -5.13
N GLY A 42 7.45 1.68 -4.56
CA GLY A 42 6.63 0.83 -3.71
C GLY A 42 5.86 -0.22 -4.51
N ILE A 43 4.87 -0.83 -3.85
CA ILE A 43 3.95 -1.79 -4.44
C ILE A 43 2.51 -1.36 -4.23
N VAL A 44 1.64 -1.80 -5.13
CA VAL A 44 0.19 -1.78 -4.97
C VAL A 44 -0.26 -3.21 -4.68
N ARG A 45 -0.97 -3.41 -3.57
CA ARG A 45 -1.69 -4.64 -3.26
C ARG A 45 -3.15 -4.31 -3.08
N SER A 46 -4.02 -4.94 -3.86
CA SER A 46 -5.45 -4.81 -3.67
C SER A 46 -6.13 -6.16 -3.58
N PHE A 47 -7.18 -6.22 -2.76
CA PHE A 47 -7.96 -7.43 -2.55
C PHE A 47 -9.42 -7.09 -2.22
N LYS A 48 -10.32 -7.94 -2.71
CA LYS A 48 -11.75 -7.91 -2.38
C LYS A 48 -12.05 -8.87 -1.26
N LEU A 49 -12.95 -8.48 -0.36
CA LEU A 49 -13.41 -9.32 0.74
C LEU A 49 -14.51 -10.27 0.24
N LEU A 50 -14.40 -11.53 0.61
CA LEU A 50 -15.36 -12.60 0.31
C LEU A 50 -16.29 -12.90 1.50
N ALA A 51 -16.03 -12.29 2.65
CA ALA A 51 -16.88 -12.30 3.83
C ALA A 51 -16.56 -11.05 4.70
N PRO A 52 -17.45 -10.65 5.62
CA PRO A 52 -17.17 -9.57 6.56
C PRO A 52 -15.92 -9.83 7.40
N ALA A 53 -15.11 -8.78 7.59
CA ALA A 53 -13.83 -8.87 8.31
C ALA A 53 -13.46 -7.55 9.00
N THR A 54 -12.55 -7.62 9.97
CA THR A 54 -11.88 -6.42 10.50
C THR A 54 -10.46 -6.35 9.95
N LEU A 55 -10.10 -5.23 9.34
CA LEU A 55 -8.73 -4.95 8.93
C LEU A 55 -8.08 -3.98 9.91
N SER A 56 -6.95 -4.39 10.49
CA SER A 56 -6.09 -3.51 11.28
C SER A 56 -4.87 -3.11 10.47
N ILE A 57 -4.68 -1.80 10.28
CA ILE A 57 -3.57 -1.23 9.53
C ILE A 57 -2.54 -0.69 10.51
N ILE A 58 -1.32 -1.21 10.42
CA ILE A 58 -0.15 -0.72 11.16
C ILE A 58 0.84 -0.23 10.11
N ALA A 59 0.81 1.07 9.82
CA ALA A 59 1.63 1.67 8.79
C ALA A 59 1.94 3.13 9.13
N SER A 60 2.91 3.70 8.42
CA SER A 60 3.31 5.10 8.55
C SER A 60 3.58 5.71 7.18
N ARG A 61 4.06 6.96 7.13
CA ARG A 61 4.35 7.71 5.90
C ARG A 61 3.11 8.09 5.07
N PHE A 62 1.96 8.27 5.71
CA PHE A 62 0.73 8.73 5.05
C PHE A 62 0.76 10.22 4.67
N GLU A 63 1.31 11.08 5.52
CA GLU A 63 1.38 12.54 5.23
C GLU A 63 2.65 12.91 4.46
N ILE A 64 3.76 12.31 4.88
CA ILE A 64 5.10 12.74 4.52
C ILE A 64 5.86 11.50 4.05
N GLY A 65 6.03 11.40 2.73
CA GLY A 65 6.78 10.31 2.09
C GLY A 65 8.28 10.39 2.40
N PRO A 66 9.03 9.29 2.22
CA PRO A 66 10.47 9.25 2.44
C PRO A 66 11.21 10.41 1.76
N TRP A 67 12.02 11.12 2.53
CA TRP A 67 12.83 12.25 2.04
C TRP A 67 13.92 11.81 1.05
N GLY A 68 14.20 12.66 0.07
CA GLY A 68 15.41 12.54 -0.73
C GLY A 68 16.62 13.19 -0.06
N LEU A 69 17.80 12.99 -0.63
CA LEU A 69 19.09 13.50 -0.12
C LEU A 69 19.88 14.18 -1.24
N GLU A 70 20.73 15.16 -0.88
CA GLU A 70 21.62 15.88 -1.82
C GLU A 70 20.88 16.45 -3.05
N GLY A 71 19.70 17.02 -2.82
CA GLY A 71 18.85 17.57 -3.90
C GLY A 71 17.94 16.55 -4.60
N GLY A 72 17.92 15.31 -4.14
CA GLY A 72 16.94 14.30 -4.55
C GLY A 72 15.53 14.60 -4.04
N GLY A 73 14.53 14.21 -4.83
CA GLY A 73 13.12 14.36 -4.54
C GLY A 73 12.60 13.33 -3.52
N ARG A 74 11.45 13.65 -2.91
CA ARG A 74 10.77 12.75 -1.99
C ARG A 74 10.06 11.63 -2.73
N GLY A 75 10.00 10.44 -2.14
CA GLY A 75 9.07 9.40 -2.57
C GLY A 75 7.63 9.74 -2.22
N LYS A 76 6.68 9.18 -2.96
CA LYS A 76 5.25 9.33 -2.69
C LYS A 76 4.90 8.77 -1.31
N PRO A 77 4.03 9.44 -0.54
CA PRO A 77 3.46 8.91 0.70
C PRO A 77 2.73 7.57 0.49
N ALA A 78 2.55 6.82 1.57
CA ALA A 78 1.69 5.65 1.64
C ALA A 78 0.22 6.08 1.48
N GLU A 79 -0.60 5.26 0.83
CA GLU A 79 -2.04 5.47 0.75
C GLU A 79 -2.76 4.14 0.98
N VAL A 80 -3.82 4.15 1.79
CA VAL A 80 -4.73 3.01 1.90
C VAL A 80 -6.15 3.51 1.70
N VAL A 81 -6.86 2.83 0.81
CA VAL A 81 -8.22 3.16 0.42
C VAL A 81 -9.09 1.91 0.53
N VAL A 82 -10.29 2.08 1.09
CA VAL A 82 -11.36 1.10 1.03
C VAL A 82 -12.40 1.60 0.04
N ARG A 83 -12.62 0.86 -1.04
CA ARG A 83 -13.73 1.07 -1.98
C ARG A 83 -14.88 0.19 -1.52
N ARG A 84 -15.93 0.82 -1.01
CA ARG A 84 -17.13 0.15 -0.54
C ARG A 84 -17.95 -0.36 -1.72
N ARG A 85 -18.73 -1.42 -1.50
CA ARG A 85 -19.63 -1.97 -2.53
C ARG A 85 -20.62 -0.95 -3.10
N ASN A 86 -21.04 0.04 -2.30
CA ASN A 86 -21.93 1.12 -2.72
C ASN A 86 -21.24 2.20 -3.58
N GLY A 87 -19.94 2.08 -3.85
CA GLY A 87 -19.13 3.04 -4.61
C GLY A 87 -18.45 4.11 -3.76
N GLU A 88 -18.70 4.16 -2.44
CA GLU A 88 -18.00 5.08 -1.54
C GLU A 88 -16.51 4.73 -1.43
N VAL A 89 -15.67 5.76 -1.34
CA VAL A 89 -14.22 5.61 -1.24
C VAL A 89 -13.75 6.25 0.06
N VAL A 90 -13.27 5.42 0.98
CA VAL A 90 -12.80 5.82 2.31
C VAL A 90 -11.29 5.73 2.37
N ARG A 91 -10.62 6.82 2.73
CA ARG A 91 -9.18 6.80 3.05
C ARG A 91 -8.99 6.40 4.50
N VAL A 92 -8.08 5.47 4.73
CA VAL A 92 -7.73 4.97 6.07
C VAL A 92 -6.24 5.15 6.32
N LYS A 93 -5.88 5.43 7.57
CA LYS A 93 -4.48 5.56 7.99
C LYS A 93 -4.10 4.37 8.87
N SER A 94 -3.43 4.60 9.99
CA SER A 94 -3.08 3.57 10.95
C SER A 94 -4.23 3.36 11.93
N GLU A 95 -5.22 2.57 11.53
CA GLU A 95 -6.43 2.32 12.32
C GLU A 95 -7.01 0.92 12.04
N SER A 96 -8.03 0.54 12.82
CA SER A 96 -8.83 -0.67 12.55
C SER A 96 -10.16 -0.28 11.93
N ILE A 97 -10.54 -0.94 10.83
CA ILE A 97 -11.78 -0.67 10.10
C ILE A 97 -12.56 -1.97 9.87
N LYS A 98 -13.89 -1.90 9.99
CA LYS A 98 -14.79 -2.98 9.61
C LYS A 98 -15.04 -2.94 8.10
N LEU A 99 -14.96 -4.11 7.48
CA LEU A 99 -15.14 -4.34 6.06
C LEU A 99 -16.28 -5.33 5.87
N GLU A 100 -17.07 -5.09 4.82
CA GLU A 100 -18.16 -5.97 4.43
C GLU A 100 -17.76 -6.82 3.23
N GLU A 101 -18.54 -7.87 2.96
CA GLU A 101 -18.36 -8.66 1.74
C GLU A 101 -18.48 -7.78 0.49
N GLY A 102 -17.53 -7.93 -0.43
CA GLY A 102 -17.46 -7.20 -1.69
C GLY A 102 -16.70 -5.87 -1.61
N ASP A 103 -16.35 -5.38 -0.42
CA ASP A 103 -15.45 -4.23 -0.27
C ASP A 103 -14.06 -4.56 -0.86
N GLU A 104 -13.41 -3.57 -1.48
CA GLU A 104 -12.05 -3.68 -1.99
C GLU A 104 -11.10 -2.79 -1.17
N VAL A 105 -10.04 -3.39 -0.66
CA VAL A 105 -8.94 -2.66 -0.02
C VAL A 105 -7.83 -2.49 -1.04
N VAL A 106 -7.31 -1.27 -1.15
CA VAL A 106 -6.15 -0.92 -1.96
C VAL A 106 -5.09 -0.34 -1.05
N VAL A 107 -3.93 -1.01 -1.00
CA VAL A 107 -2.76 -0.59 -0.23
C VAL A 107 -1.65 -0.19 -1.20
N GLU A 108 -1.26 1.08 -1.13
CA GLU A 108 -0.11 1.64 -1.83
C GLU A 108 1.01 1.93 -0.83
N THR A 109 2.10 1.18 -0.90
CA THR A 109 3.26 1.43 -0.02
C THR A 109 3.99 2.71 -0.43
N PRO A 110 4.71 3.37 0.50
CA PRO A 110 5.49 4.55 0.14
C PRO A 110 6.63 4.15 -0.82
N GLY A 111 7.01 5.07 -1.71
CA GLY A 111 8.25 4.95 -2.48
C GLY A 111 9.45 5.51 -1.71
N GLY A 112 10.66 5.06 -2.03
CA GLY A 112 11.89 5.58 -1.44
C GLY A 112 12.20 7.01 -1.89
N GLY A 113 13.02 7.74 -1.14
CA GLY A 113 13.54 9.04 -1.60
C GLY A 113 14.69 8.88 -2.57
N GLY A 114 14.82 9.82 -3.51
CA GLY A 114 15.93 9.85 -4.47
C GLY A 114 17.19 10.48 -3.88
N TYR A 115 18.34 10.23 -4.52
CA TYR A 115 19.62 10.81 -4.15
C TYR A 115 20.21 11.61 -5.31
N GLY A 116 20.71 12.81 -5.01
CA GLY A 116 21.40 13.67 -5.97
C GLY A 116 20.44 14.43 -6.88
N LYS A 117 20.86 15.59 -7.36
CA LYS A 117 20.09 16.41 -8.30
C LYS A 117 20.02 15.75 -9.69
N THR A 118 18.83 15.80 -10.30
CA THR A 118 18.56 15.36 -11.68
C THR A 118 19.08 16.35 -12.71
#